data_AF-A0A7X8KDX1-F1
#
_entry.id   AF-A0A7X8KDX1-F1
#
_cell.length_a   1.000
_cell.length_b   1.000
_cell.length_c   1.000
_cell.angle_alpha   90.00
_cell.angle_beta   90.00
_cell.angle_gamma   90.00
#
_symmetry.space_group_name_H-M   'P 1'
#
loop_
_entity.id
_entity.type
_entity.pdbx_description
1 polymer ?
#
loop_
_entity_poly.entity_id
_entity_poly.type
_entity_poly.pdbx_seq_one_letter_code
_entity_poly.pdbx_strand_id
1 'polypeptide(L)' 'MSVSDPVTPLVSIDADEYGICEGELVTFTATPTNGGTSPTYQWYVNGSLAGSDSSVFASTAIANNDKISCVLI' A
#
# COMPACT_ATOMS: atom_id res chain seq x y z
N MET A 1 -13.92 27.52 -20.14
CA MET A 1 -14.07 26.19 -19.52
C MET A 1 -12.73 25.49 -19.62
N SER A 2 -11.93 25.50 -18.56
CA SER A 2 -10.65 24.79 -18.57
C SER A 2 -10.93 23.36 -18.16
N VAL A 3 -10.68 22.42 -19.07
CA VAL A 3 -10.72 20.99 -18.76
C VAL A 3 -9.48 20.72 -17.91
N SER A 4 -9.70 20.45 -16.62
CA SER A 4 -8.64 19.93 -15.74
C SER A 4 -8.35 18.50 -16.19
N ASP A 5 -7.09 18.19 -16.47
CA ASP A 5 -6.68 16.84 -16.80
C ASP A 5 -7.11 15.85 -15.71
N PRO A 6 -7.54 14.61 -16.08
CA PRO A 6 -7.81 13.59 -15.09
C PRO A 6 -6.50 13.28 -14.35
N VAL A 7 -6.46 13.58 -13.05
CA VAL A 7 -5.34 13.21 -12.20
C VAL A 7 -5.34 11.70 -12.02
N THR A 8 -4.29 11.02 -12.48
CA THR A 8 -4.11 9.60 -12.19
C THR A 8 -3.80 9.43 -10.70
N PRO A 9 -4.59 8.62 -9.96
CA PRO A 9 -4.28 8.32 -8.58
C PRO A 9 -2.98 7.51 -8.54
N LEU A 10 -2.04 7.97 -7.74
CA LEU A 10 -0.78 7.29 -7.47
C LEU A 10 -0.76 6.90 -6.00
N VAL A 11 -0.21 5.75 -5.67
CA VAL A 11 0.07 5.37 -4.29
C VAL A 11 1.55 5.11 -4.15
N SER A 12 2.19 5.80 -3.20
CA SER A 12 3.56 5.50 -2.80
C SER A 12 3.51 4.62 -1.57
N ILE A 13 4.26 3.52 -1.58
CA ILE A 13 4.35 2.59 -0.45
C ILE A 13 5.77 2.71 0.11
N ASP A 14 5.87 2.91 1.41
CA ASP A 14 7.13 2.88 2.15
C ASP A 14 7.05 1.82 3.25
N ALA A 15 8.14 1.11 3.48
CA ALA A 15 8.27 0.12 4.55
C ALA A 15 9.16 0.70 5.65
N ASP A 16 8.81 0.44 6.90
CA ASP A 16 9.65 0.79 8.05
C ASP A 16 10.97 0.01 8.09
N GLU A 17 10.96 -1.25 7.63
CA GLU A 17 12.10 -2.15 7.60
C GLU A 17 12.23 -2.84 6.24
N TYR A 18 13.44 -2.83 5.67
CA TYR A 18 13.75 -3.52 4.40
C TYR A 18 14.55 -4.82 4.60
N GLY A 19 15.11 -5.02 5.80
CA GLY A 19 15.87 -6.22 6.19
C GLY A 19 15.06 -7.05 7.18
N ILE A 20 14.19 -7.91 6.66
CA ILE A 20 13.19 -8.61 7.47
C ILE A 20 13.78 -9.94 7.96
N CYS A 21 13.76 -10.20 9.27
CA CYS A 21 13.94 -11.54 9.82
C CYS A 21 12.59 -12.26 9.88
N GLU A 22 12.58 -13.59 9.69
CA GLU A 22 11.35 -14.38 9.73
C GLU A 22 10.60 -14.16 11.06
N GLY A 23 9.37 -13.65 10.98
CA GLY A 23 8.51 -13.36 12.13
C GLY A 23 8.56 -11.93 12.67
N GLU A 24 9.39 -11.04 12.10
CA GLU A 24 9.38 -9.62 12.46
C GLU A 24 8.15 -8.90 11.88
N LEU A 25 7.60 -7.98 12.68
CA LEU A 25 6.51 -7.12 12.25
C LEU A 25 7.06 -6.04 11.32
N VAL A 26 6.62 -6.04 10.07
CA VAL A 26 6.91 -4.96 9.12
C VAL A 26 5.65 -4.13 8.90
N THR A 27 5.82 -2.82 8.93
CA THR A 27 4.77 -1.83 8.73
C THR A 27 4.96 -1.12 7.40
N PHE A 28 3.95 -1.24 6.53
CA PHE A 28 3.87 -0.57 5.25
C PHE A 28 2.91 0.60 5.34
N THR A 29 3.34 1.76 4.86
CA THR A 29 2.52 2.97 4.81
C THR A 29 2.27 3.36 3.36
N ALA A 30 1.00 3.39 2.96
CA ALA A 30 0.54 3.88 1.67
C ALA A 30 0.19 5.37 1.78
N THR A 31 0.87 6.19 0.98
CA THR A 31 0.56 7.61 0.81
C THR A 31 -0.08 7.82 -0.56
N PRO A 32 -1.40 8.12 -0.62
CA PRO A 32 -2.06 8.42 -1.89
C PRO A 32 -1.68 9.82 -2.38
N THR A 33 -1.51 9.96 -3.68
CA THR A 33 -1.41 11.23 -4.38
C THR A 33 -2.60 11.29 -5.34
N ASN A 34 -3.39 12.36 -5.26
CA ASN A 34 -4.63 12.52 -6.02
C ASN A 34 -5.72 11.45 -5.74
N GLY A 35 -5.69 10.77 -4.60
CA GLY A 35 -6.65 9.72 -4.23
C GLY A 35 -8.05 10.21 -3.81
N GLY A 36 -8.36 11.50 -3.98
CA GLY A 36 -9.62 12.10 -3.52
C GLY A 36 -9.67 12.34 -2.00
N THR A 37 -10.86 12.69 -1.50
CA THR A 37 -11.09 13.03 -0.08
C THR A 37 -11.24 11.81 0.84
N SER A 38 -11.44 10.62 0.27
CA SER A 38 -11.61 9.37 1.01
C SER A 38 -11.07 8.20 0.19
N PRO A 39 -9.73 8.09 0.07
CA PRO A 39 -9.11 6.98 -0.63
C PRO A 39 -9.38 5.67 0.11
N THR A 40 -9.85 4.65 -0.61
CA THR A 40 -9.95 3.30 -0.09
C THR A 40 -8.70 2.53 -0.51
N TYR A 41 -8.17 1.70 0.38
CA TYR A 41 -6.91 0.97 0.15
C TYR A 41 -7.17 -0.52 0.12
N GLN A 42 -6.54 -1.21 -0.83
CA GLN A 42 -6.50 -2.66 -0.86
C GLN A 42 -5.05 -3.13 -0.93
N TRP A 43 -4.61 -3.84 0.09
CA TRP A 43 -3.27 -4.41 0.18
C TRP A 43 -3.24 -5.85 -0.31
N TYR A 44 -2.19 -6.16 -1.05
CA TYR A 44 -1.89 -7.46 -1.59
C TYR A 44 -0.48 -7.89 -1.16
N VAL A 45 -0.36 -9.14 -0.73
CA VAL A 45 0.91 -9.82 -0.49
C VAL A 45 1.02 -10.93 -1.53
N ASN A 46 2.01 -10.85 -2.42
CA ASN A 46 2.23 -11.80 -3.51
C ASN A 46 0.97 -12.03 -4.38
N GLY A 47 0.16 -10.98 -4.57
CA GLY A 47 -1.10 -11.03 -5.33
C GLY A 47 -2.32 -11.55 -4.57
N SER A 48 -2.17 -11.98 -3.31
CA SER A 48 -3.28 -12.39 -2.44
C SER A 48 -3.72 -11.22 -1.55
N LEU A 49 -5.03 -11.12 -1.29
CA LEU A 49 -5.58 -10.09 -0.40
C LEU A 49 -5.04 -10.26 1.02
N ALA A 50 -4.46 -9.19 1.58
CA ALA A 50 -3.85 -9.23 2.90
C ALA A 50 -4.45 -8.22 3.89
N GLY A 51 -4.95 -7.08 3.39
CA GLY A 51 -5.60 -6.07 4.22
C GLY A 51 -6.36 -5.05 3.39
N SER A 52 -7.35 -4.37 3.97
CA SER A 52 -8.17 -3.36 3.29
C SER A 52 -8.38 -2.13 4.18
N ASP A 53 -8.90 -1.06 3.58
CA ASP A 53 -9.47 0.13 4.23
C ASP A 53 -8.54 0.90 5.18
N SER A 54 -7.23 0.69 5.07
CA SER A 54 -6.23 1.35 5.89
C SER A 54 -5.05 1.79 5.05
N SER A 55 -4.57 3.02 5.28
CA SER A 55 -3.33 3.53 4.72
C SER A 55 -2.09 2.86 5.34
N VAL A 56 -2.27 2.09 6.42
CA VAL A 56 -1.20 1.36 7.09
C VAL A 56 -1.53 -0.12 7.09
N PHE A 57 -0.59 -0.94 6.63
CA PHE A 57 -0.66 -2.39 6.64
C PHE A 57 0.54 -2.95 7.40
N ALA A 58 0.30 -3.73 8.45
CA ALA A 58 1.37 -4.35 9.22
C ALA A 58 1.19 -5.87 9.20
N SER A 59 2.29 -6.61 9.01
CA SER A 59 2.26 -8.07 8.98
C SER A 59 3.56 -8.64 9.53
N THR A 60 3.44 -9.71 10.32
CA THR A 60 4.57 -10.52 10.81
C THR A 60 4.89 -11.70 9.89
N ALA A 61 4.06 -11.92 8.87
CA ALA A 61 4.16 -13.05 7.95
C ALA A 61 4.87 -12.67 6.63
N ILE A 62 5.62 -11.56 6.61
CA ILE A 62 6.36 -11.14 5.43
C ILE A 62 7.70 -11.87 5.38
N ALA A 63 7.95 -12.56 4.27
CA ALA A 63 9.20 -13.25 4.00
C ALA A 63 10.02 -12.52 2.94
N ASN A 64 11.31 -12.85 2.85
CA ASN A 64 12.14 -12.39 1.75
C ASN A 64 11.52 -12.83 0.41
N ASN A 65 11.58 -11.95 -0.59
CA ASN A 65 10.92 -12.07 -1.90
C ASN A 65 9.39 -11.87 -1.94
N ASP A 66 8.72 -11.58 -0.82
CA ASP A 66 7.32 -11.17 -0.87
C ASP A 66 7.16 -9.82 -1.58
N LYS A 67 6.08 -9.73 -2.38
CA LYS A 67 5.74 -8.51 -3.11
C LYS A 67 4.53 -7.86 -2.47
N ILE A 68 4.74 -6.67 -1.92
CA ILE A 68 3.67 -5.85 -1.37
C ILE A 68 3.16 -4.92 -2.46
N SER A 69 1.85 -4.85 -2.61
CA SER A 69 1.20 -3.93 -3.54
C SER A 69 -0.05 -3.35 -2.89
N CYS A 70 -0.28 -2.06 -3.11
CA CYS A 70 -1.48 -1.36 -2.64
C CYS A 70 -2.21 -0.82 -3.86
N VAL A 71 -3.53 -0.97 -3.90
CA VAL A 71 -4.39 -0.41 -4.93
C VAL A 71 -5.36 0.55 -4.27
N LEU A 72 -5.49 1.74 -4.85
CA LEU A 72 -6.55 2.68 -4.50
C LEU A 72 -7.83 2.22 -5.21
N ILE A 73 -8.87 1.95 -4.43
CA ILE A 73 -10.20 1.52 -4.89
C ILE A 73 -11.24 2.63 -4.71
#